data_AF-A0A7V9EY87-F1
#
_entry.id   AF-A0A7V9EY87-F1
#
_cell.length_a   1.000
_cell.length_b   1.000
_cell.length_c   1.000
_cell.angle_alpha   90.00
_cell.angle_beta   90.00
_cell.angle_gamma   90.00
#
_symmetry.space_group_name_H-M   'P 1'
#
loop_
_entity.id
_entity.type
_entity.pdbx_description
1 polymer ?
#
loop_
_entity_poly.entity_id
_entity_poly.type
_entity_poly.pdbx_seq_one_letter_code
_entity_poly.pdbx_strand_id
1 'polypeptide(L)' 'MARWRTQQVHSLAPYAASLMSARRLTDLRTWSALGCTASLLFGKCQGSAKTPYQVTVDLTEP' A
#
# COMPACT_ATOMS: atom_id res chain seq x y z
N MET A 1 -2.90 -15.89 -10.38
CA MET A 1 -2.94 -15.59 -8.93
C MET A 1 -4.36 -15.23 -8.54
N ALA A 2 -4.90 -15.81 -7.46
CA ALA A 2 -6.24 -15.47 -6.98
C ALA A 2 -6.24 -14.12 -6.26
N ARG A 3 -7.30 -13.32 -6.46
CA ARG A 3 -7.48 -12.05 -5.74
C ARG A 3 -7.62 -12.32 -4.25
N TRP A 4 -6.87 -11.58 -3.43
CA TRP A 4 -6.95 -11.67 -1.98
C TRP A 4 -8.29 -11.13 -1.48
N ARG A 5 -8.88 -11.83 -0.50
CA ARG A 5 -10.09 -11.36 0.22
C ARG A 5 -9.70 -10.43 1.36
N THR A 6 -10.56 -9.46 1.68
CA THR A 6 -10.35 -8.51 2.78
C THR A 6 -10.03 -9.19 4.11
N GLN A 7 -10.73 -10.28 4.45
CA GLN A 7 -10.48 -11.02 5.69
C GLN A 7 -9.07 -11.63 5.73
N GLN A 8 -8.53 -12.09 4.60
CA GLN A 8 -7.17 -12.63 4.53
C GLN A 8 -6.13 -11.53 4.74
N VAL A 9 -6.35 -10.34 4.19
CA VAL A 9 -5.49 -9.16 4.45
C VAL A 9 -5.55 -8.78 5.93
N HIS A 10 -6.74 -8.80 6.53
CA HIS A 10 -6.91 -8.47 7.95
C HIS A 10 -6.20 -9.44 8.89
N SER A 11 -6.21 -10.74 8.58
CA SER A 11 -5.53 -11.76 9.41
C SER A 11 -4.01 -11.63 9.44
N LEU A 12 -3.42 -10.88 8.50
CA LEU A 12 -1.97 -10.64 8.46
C LEU A 12 -1.53 -9.43 9.28
N ALA A 13 -2.46 -8.58 9.69
CA ALA A 13 -2.12 -7.41 10.47
C ALA A 13 -1.70 -7.82 11.90
N PRO A 14 -0.51 -7.44 12.37
CA PRO A 14 -0.03 -7.82 13.69
C PRO A 14 -0.82 -7.14 14.83
N TYR A 15 -1.44 -5.99 14.55
CA TYR A 15 -2.27 -5.25 15.51
C TYR A 15 -3.34 -4.41 14.80
N ALA A 16 -4.42 -4.07 15.51
CA ALA A 16 -5.53 -3.30 14.98
C ALA A 16 -5.11 -1.91 14.44
N ALA A 17 -4.09 -1.29 15.03
CA ALA A 17 -3.58 -0.01 14.56
C ALA A 17 -2.93 -0.11 13.16
N SER A 18 -2.37 -1.26 12.76
CA SER A 18 -1.88 -1.47 11.39
C SER A 18 -3.02 -1.33 10.38
N LEU A 19 -4.19 -1.92 10.69
CA LEU A 19 -5.37 -1.82 9.83
C LEU A 19 -5.87 -0.38 9.74
N MET A 20 -5.89 0.34 10.86
CA MET A 20 -6.31 1.75 10.89
C MET A 20 -5.39 2.62 10.02
N SER A 21 -4.08 2.43 10.12
CA SER A 21 -3.11 3.13 9.26
C SER A 21 -3.25 2.75 7.79
N ALA A 22 -3.49 1.46 7.50
CA ALA A 22 -3.66 0.96 6.14
C ALA A 22 -4.92 1.49 5.45
N ARG A 23 -6.01 1.80 6.18
CA ARG A 23 -7.27 2.29 5.59
C ARG A 23 -7.07 3.46 4.66
N ARG A 24 -6.26 4.45 5.04
CA ARG A 24 -6.01 5.63 4.20
C ARG A 24 -5.28 5.26 2.91
N LEU A 25 -4.40 4.26 2.95
CA LEU A 25 -3.66 3.78 1.78
C LEU A 25 -4.55 3.08 0.74
N THR A 26 -5.77 2.68 1.12
CA THR A 26 -6.74 2.08 0.18
C THR A 26 -7.44 3.10 -0.71
N ASP A 27 -7.39 4.40 -0.38
CA ASP A 27 -7.98 5.45 -1.21
C ASP A 27 -7.03 5.81 -2.36
N LEU A 28 -7.38 5.41 -3.58
CA LEU A 28 -6.60 5.71 -4.78
C LEU A 28 -6.38 7.21 -5.01
N ARG A 29 -7.23 8.10 -4.44
CA ARG A 29 -7.07 9.55 -4.57
C ARG A 29 -5.85 10.09 -3.84
N THR A 30 -5.34 9.38 -2.83
CA THR A 30 -4.11 9.78 -2.13
C THR A 30 -2.85 9.41 -2.91
N TRP A 31 -2.98 8.72 -4.03
CA TRP A 31 -1.86 8.22 -4.82
C TRP A 31 -1.66 9.00 -6.11
N SER A 32 -0.40 9.15 -6.48
CA SER A 32 0.03 9.73 -7.75
C SER A 32 1.27 8.99 -8.26
N ALA A 33 1.59 9.13 -9.55
CA ALA A 33 2.75 8.48 -10.17
C ALA A 33 2.85 6.97 -9.89
N LEU A 34 1.69 6.28 -9.89
CA LEU A 34 1.64 4.83 -9.72
C LEU A 34 2.29 4.13 -10.92
N GLY A 35 3.05 3.08 -10.64
CA GLY A 35 3.64 2.23 -11.66
C GLY A 35 4.07 0.88 -11.10
N CYS A 36 4.40 -0.03 -12.00
CA CYS A 36 4.88 -1.36 -11.66
C CYS A 36 5.94 -1.83 -12.65
N THR A 37 6.81 -2.70 -12.18
CA THR A 37 7.71 -3.52 -13.00
C THR A 37 7.43 -5.00 -12.69
N ALA A 38 8.25 -5.92 -13.22
CA ALA A 38 8.17 -7.33 -12.86
C ALA A 38 8.47 -7.59 -11.36
N SER A 39 9.23 -6.70 -10.70
CA SER A 39 9.75 -6.90 -9.35
C SER A 39 9.36 -5.81 -8.35
N LEU A 40 8.78 -4.69 -8.81
CA LEU A 40 8.51 -3.54 -7.96
C LEU A 40 7.11 -2.98 -8.20
N LEU A 41 6.46 -2.56 -7.12
CA LEU A 41 5.35 -1.61 -7.17
C LEU A 41 5.84 -0.27 -6.61
N PHE A 42 5.44 0.83 -7.25
CA PHE A 42 5.84 2.15 -6.79
C PHE A 42 4.76 3.20 -6.99
N GLY A 43 4.86 4.28 -6.22
CA GLY A 43 3.98 5.43 -6.32
C GLY A 43 4.31 6.48 -5.28
N LYS A 44 3.66 7.64 -5.39
CA LYS A 44 3.76 8.71 -4.41
C LYS A 44 2.46 8.81 -3.62
N CYS A 45 2.55 8.64 -2.31
CA CYS A 45 1.41 8.73 -1.41
C CYS A 45 1.36 10.10 -0.73
N GLN A 46 0.20 10.73 -0.76
CA GLN A 46 -0.06 11.99 -0.09
C GLN A 46 -0.05 11.75 1.42
N GLY A 47 0.94 12.30 2.13
CA GLY A 47 1.01 12.31 3.59
C GLY A 47 0.19 13.43 4.21
N SER A 48 0.52 13.81 5.43
CA SER A 48 0.08 15.07 6.06
C SER A 48 0.83 16.28 5.51
N ALA A 49 2.04 16.09 4.99
CA ALA A 49 2.86 17.14 4.39
C ALA A 49 2.38 17.52 2.97
N LYS A 50 2.73 18.73 2.52
CA LYS A 50 2.37 19.21 1.17
C LYS A 50 2.92 18.32 0.04
N THR A 51 4.11 17.77 0.21
CA THR A 51 4.77 16.95 -0.80
C THR A 51 4.48 15.47 -0.55
N PRO A 52 3.90 14.74 -1.51
CA PRO A 52 3.75 13.29 -1.43
C PRO A 52 5.08 12.57 -1.25
N TYR A 53 5.11 11.53 -0.40
CA TYR A 53 6.30 10.71 -0.18
C TYR A 53 6.34 9.53 -1.15
N GLN A 54 7.54 9.12 -1.56
CA GLN A 54 7.75 7.96 -2.41
C GLN A 54 7.51 6.66 -1.61
N VAL A 55 6.76 5.74 -2.20
CA VAL A 55 6.58 4.37 -1.74
C VAL A 55 7.09 3.44 -2.83
N THR A 56 7.87 2.45 -2.42
CA THR A 56 8.37 1.39 -3.28
C THR A 56 8.24 0.09 -2.50
N VAL A 57 7.64 -0.92 -3.14
CA VAL A 57 7.45 -2.25 -2.58
C VAL A 57 8.17 -3.23 -3.48
N ASP A 58 9.15 -3.93 -2.91
CA ASP A 58 9.81 -5.05 -3.55
C ASP A 58 8.89 -6.28 -3.51
N LEU A 59 8.70 -6.91 -4.68
CA LEU A 59 7.89 -8.11 -4.85
C LEU A 59 8.75 -9.38 -4.90
N THR A 60 10.08 -9.26 -4.80
CA THR A 60 11.01 -10.38 -4.85
C THR A 60 11.28 -11.01 -3.49
N GLU A 61 10.95 -10.30 -2.41
CA GLU A 61 11.05 -10.79 -1.03
C GLU A 61 9.67 -11.23 -0.48
N PRO A 62 9.61 -12.25 0.41
CA PRO A 62 8.37 -12.76 1.01
C PRO A 62 7.63 -11.80 1.95
#